data_AF-G2LLE4-F1
#
_entry.id   AF-G2LLE4-F1
#
_cell.length_a   1.000
_cell.length_b   1.000
_cell.length_c   1.000
_cell.angle_alpha   90.00
_cell.angle_beta   90.00
_cell.angle_gamma   90.00
#
_symmetry.space_group_name_H-M   'P 1'
#
loop_
_entity.id
_entity.type
_entity.pdbx_description
1 polymer ?
#
loop_
_entity_poly.entity_id
_entity_poly.type
_entity_poly.pdbx_seq_one_letter_code
_entity_poly.pdbx_strand_id
1 'polypeptide(L)'
;METNIRQTHADLIKAITEIAAAMPLARTVQLYQFALFLKTHPLPGEETFEEVAADEAIWDTQFAATNDDKLAALVVAVEAGINEGKVLPMFDAHGEFIEHQ
;
A
#
# COMPACT_ATOMS: atom_id res chain seq x y z
N MET A 1 23.85 -10.23 -28.52
CA MET A 1 23.19 -10.04 -27.21
C MET A 1 21.87 -9.28 -27.35
N GLU A 2 21.79 -8.23 -28.20
CA GLU A 2 20.53 -7.52 -28.51
C GLU A 2 19.39 -8.39 -29.05
N THR A 3 19.69 -9.41 -29.86
CA THR A 3 18.69 -10.32 -30.43
C THR A 3 17.93 -11.10 -29.36
N ASN A 4 18.60 -11.48 -28.25
CA ASN A 4 18.00 -12.23 -27.16
C ASN A 4 17.04 -11.36 -26.31
N ILE A 5 17.40 -10.07 -26.10
CA ILE A 5 16.57 -9.06 -25.40
C ILE A 5 15.33 -8.68 -26.24
N ARG A 6 15.50 -8.50 -27.55
CA ARG A 6 14.37 -8.21 -28.45
C ARG A 6 13.39 -9.38 -28.57
N GLN A 7 13.91 -10.61 -28.50
CA GLN A 7 13.08 -11.82 -28.52
C GLN A 7 12.26 -11.97 -27.23
N THR A 8 12.89 -11.77 -26.06
CA THR A 8 12.17 -11.74 -24.77
C THR A 8 11.14 -10.63 -24.69
N HIS A 9 11.40 -9.45 -25.27
CA HIS A 9 10.41 -8.38 -25.33
C HIS A 9 9.21 -8.74 -26.22
N ALA A 10 9.44 -9.36 -27.38
CA ALA A 10 8.37 -9.85 -28.25
C ALA A 10 7.54 -10.94 -27.58
N ASP A 11 8.18 -11.84 -26.83
CA ASP A 11 7.52 -12.91 -26.07
C ASP A 11 6.66 -12.33 -24.94
N LEU A 12 7.14 -11.29 -24.25
CA LEU A 12 6.36 -10.56 -23.23
C LEU A 12 5.14 -9.85 -23.83
N ILE A 13 5.29 -9.15 -24.95
CA ILE A 13 4.17 -8.51 -25.65
C ILE A 13 3.12 -9.56 -26.04
N LYS A 14 3.56 -10.70 -26.54
CA LYS A 14 2.69 -11.81 -26.92
C LYS A 14 1.92 -12.35 -25.70
N ALA A 15 2.61 -12.62 -24.60
CA ALA A 15 1.98 -13.11 -23.37
C ALA A 15 0.94 -12.12 -22.81
N ILE A 16 1.27 -10.82 -22.77
CA ILE A 16 0.34 -9.76 -22.33
C ILE A 16 -0.89 -9.70 -23.25
N THR A 17 -0.69 -9.83 -24.56
CA THR A 17 -1.77 -9.81 -25.55
C THR A 17 -2.69 -11.02 -25.39
N GLU A 18 -2.13 -12.21 -25.17
CA GLU A 18 -2.90 -13.44 -24.93
C GLU A 18 -3.72 -13.35 -23.63
N ILE A 19 -3.13 -12.81 -22.56
CA ILE A 19 -3.82 -12.56 -21.28
C ILE A 19 -4.95 -11.55 -21.47
N ALA A 20 -4.70 -10.43 -22.17
CA ALA A 20 -5.70 -9.41 -22.44
C ALA A 20 -6.87 -9.91 -23.31
N ALA A 21 -6.59 -10.82 -24.27
CA ALA A 21 -7.59 -11.42 -25.13
C ALA A 21 -8.50 -12.43 -24.40
N ALA A 22 -7.98 -13.08 -23.35
CA ALA A 22 -8.74 -14.02 -22.52
C ALA A 22 -9.61 -13.33 -21.46
N MET A 23 -9.44 -12.03 -21.23
CA MET A 23 -10.19 -11.27 -20.22
C MET A 23 -11.47 -10.64 -20.77
N PRO A 24 -12.52 -10.48 -19.95
CA PRO A 24 -13.68 -9.68 -20.32
C PRO A 24 -13.28 -8.25 -20.68
N LEU A 25 -13.90 -7.68 -21.72
CA LEU A 25 -13.55 -6.36 -22.26
C LEU A 25 -13.47 -5.26 -21.18
N ALA A 26 -14.41 -5.27 -20.23
CA ALA A 26 -14.41 -4.32 -19.12
C ALA A 26 -13.13 -4.38 -18.26
N ARG A 27 -12.59 -5.59 -18.02
CA ARG A 27 -11.36 -5.80 -17.26
C ARG A 27 -10.12 -5.40 -18.07
N THR A 28 -10.13 -5.62 -19.38
CA THR A 28 -9.06 -5.18 -20.28
C THR A 28 -8.97 -3.65 -20.35
N VAL A 29 -10.12 -2.95 -20.36
CA VAL A 29 -10.17 -1.48 -20.30
C VAL A 29 -9.61 -0.95 -18.98
N GLN A 30 -9.98 -1.57 -17.84
CA GLN A 30 -9.44 -1.20 -16.52
C GLN A 30 -7.92 -1.38 -16.46
N LEU A 31 -7.40 -2.50 -16.96
CA LEU A 31 -5.95 -2.76 -17.00
C LEU A 31 -5.20 -1.73 -17.85
N TYR A 32 -5.77 -1.34 -18.99
CA TYR A 32 -5.21 -0.29 -19.83
C TYR A 32 -5.23 1.09 -19.15
N GLN A 33 -6.33 1.45 -18.49
CA GLN A 33 -6.43 2.70 -17.72
C GLN A 33 -5.43 2.73 -16.56
N PHE A 34 -5.24 1.60 -15.88
CA PHE A 34 -4.24 1.48 -14.82
C PHE A 34 -2.81 1.62 -15.37
N ALA A 35 -2.50 1.01 -16.52
CA ALA A 35 -1.20 1.19 -17.17
C ALA A 35 -0.95 2.66 -17.59
N LEU A 36 -1.98 3.37 -18.06
CA LEU A 36 -1.90 4.80 -18.34
C LEU A 36 -1.69 5.63 -17.06
N PHE A 37 -2.34 5.26 -15.96
CA PHE A 37 -2.15 5.90 -14.66
C PHE A 37 -0.70 5.76 -14.20
N LEU A 38 -0.10 4.56 -14.27
CA LEU A 38 1.29 4.33 -13.90
C LEU A 38 2.29 5.12 -14.77
N LYS A 39 1.94 5.42 -16.01
CA LYS A 39 2.77 6.26 -16.89
C LYS A 39 2.82 7.72 -16.43
N THR A 40 1.75 8.22 -15.81
CA THR A 40 1.67 9.60 -15.30
C THR A 40 1.98 9.71 -13.81
N HIS A 41 1.87 8.60 -13.08
CA HIS A 41 2.17 8.45 -11.66
C HIS A 41 3.12 7.25 -11.52
N PRO A 42 4.42 7.43 -11.81
CA PRO A 42 5.38 6.35 -11.64
C PRO A 42 5.31 5.89 -10.19
N LEU A 43 5.31 4.58 -9.97
CA LEU A 43 5.50 4.05 -8.63
C LEU A 43 6.79 4.65 -8.08
N PRO A 44 6.84 5.01 -6.78
CA PRO A 44 8.13 5.25 -6.15
C PRO A 44 9.05 4.07 -6.48
N GLY A 45 10.33 4.37 -6.73
CA GLY A 45 11.30 3.32 -7.05
C GLY A 45 11.26 2.24 -5.96
N GLU A 46 11.57 0.99 -6.34
CA GLU A 46 11.79 -0.04 -5.34
C GLU A 46 12.84 0.45 -4.35
N GLU A 47 12.47 0.49 -3.07
CA GLU A 47 13.38 0.82 -1.99
C GLU A 47 14.47 -0.24 -1.96
N THR A 48 15.71 0.21 -1.84
CA THR A 48 16.85 -0.67 -1.64
C THR A 48 16.76 -1.35 -0.27
N PHE A 49 17.41 -2.50 -0.14
CA PHE A 49 17.47 -3.19 1.15
C PHE A 49 18.10 -2.30 2.24
N GLU A 50 19.07 -1.46 1.85
CA GLU A 50 19.70 -0.49 2.73
C GLU A 50 18.74 0.63 3.20
N GLU A 51 17.85 1.10 2.33
CA GLU A 51 16.81 2.09 2.69
C GLU A 51 15.80 1.49 3.67
N VAL A 52 15.34 0.27 3.40
CA VAL A 52 14.44 -0.47 4.31
C VAL A 52 15.10 -0.70 5.68
N ALA A 53 16.36 -1.14 5.70
CA ALA A 53 17.07 -1.39 6.95
C ALA A 53 17.32 -0.10 7.77
N ALA A 54 17.54 1.03 7.09
CA ALA A 54 17.68 2.32 7.76
C ALA A 54 16.36 2.76 8.41
N ASP A 55 15.24 2.57 7.72
CA ASP A 55 13.92 2.87 8.25
C ASP A 55 13.56 1.94 9.41
N GLU A 56 13.82 0.64 9.31
CA GLU A 56 13.62 -0.31 10.42
C GLU A 56 14.42 0.09 11.66
N ALA A 57 15.68 0.52 11.51
CA ALA A 57 16.48 0.97 12.64
C ALA A 57 15.94 2.24 13.31
N ILE A 58 15.35 3.16 12.53
CA ILE A 58 14.65 4.35 13.05
C ILE A 58 13.42 3.91 13.84
N TRP A 59 12.63 2.99 13.30
CA TRP A 59 11.45 2.46 13.95
C TRP A 59 11.81 1.77 15.26
N ASP A 60 12.79 0.88 15.26
CA ASP A 60 13.27 0.19 16.45
C ASP A 60 13.72 1.17 17.54
N THR A 61 14.42 2.23 17.16
CA THR A 61 14.87 3.27 18.11
C THR A 61 13.68 4.02 18.71
N GLN A 62 12.67 4.36 17.89
CA GLN A 62 11.47 5.06 18.35
C GLN A 62 10.61 4.18 19.25
N PHE A 63 10.43 2.91 18.89
CA PHE A 63 9.70 1.94 19.72
C PHE A 63 10.44 1.64 21.02
N ALA A 64 11.76 1.47 21.00
CA ALA A 64 12.56 1.27 22.22
C ALA A 64 12.53 2.49 23.15
N ALA A 65 12.39 3.71 22.59
CA ALA A 65 12.23 4.95 23.36
C ALA A 65 10.78 5.21 23.81
N THR A 66 9.84 4.32 23.47
CA THR A 66 8.44 4.45 23.89
C THR A 66 8.35 4.38 25.41
N ASN A 67 7.65 5.33 26.00
CA ASN A 67 7.40 5.38 27.43
C ASN A 67 6.01 4.81 27.69
N ASP A 68 5.96 3.65 28.36
CA ASP A 68 4.72 2.91 28.62
C ASP A 68 3.69 3.73 29.41
N ASP A 69 4.13 4.56 30.36
CA ASP A 69 3.22 5.41 31.13
C ASP A 69 2.55 6.47 30.25
N LYS A 70 3.30 7.05 29.31
CA LYS A 70 2.75 8.01 28.34
C LYS A 70 1.80 7.32 27.36
N LEU A 71 2.13 6.09 26.95
CA LEU A 71 1.27 5.31 26.07
C LEU A 71 -0.04 4.95 26.79
N ALA A 72 0.02 4.49 28.04
CA ALA A 72 -1.15 4.21 28.87
C ALA A 72 -2.01 5.47 29.07
N ALA A 73 -1.40 6.63 29.33
CA ALA A 73 -2.11 7.89 29.44
C ALA A 73 -2.80 8.29 28.13
N LEU A 74 -2.16 8.03 26.97
CA LEU A 74 -2.76 8.29 25.66
C LEU A 74 -3.96 7.38 25.41
N VAL A 75 -3.88 6.09 25.73
CA VAL A 75 -5.00 5.14 25.62
C VAL A 75 -6.19 5.63 26.45
N VAL A 76 -5.96 5.98 27.71
CA VAL A 76 -7.03 6.50 28.59
C VAL A 76 -7.65 7.79 28.02
N ALA A 77 -6.84 8.70 27.47
CA ALA A 77 -7.34 9.92 26.86
C ALA A 77 -8.18 9.67 25.61
N VAL A 78 -7.77 8.71 24.76
CA VAL A 78 -8.53 8.32 23.57
C VAL A 78 -9.84 7.64 23.95
N GLU A 79 -9.83 6.72 24.91
CA GLU A 79 -11.04 6.06 25.42
C GLU A 79 -12.03 7.06 26.01
N ALA A 80 -11.54 8.03 26.78
CA ALA A 80 -12.37 9.13 27.28
C ALA A 80 -12.97 9.95 26.12
N GLY A 81 -12.17 10.27 25.10
CA GLY A 81 -12.64 10.97 23.90
C GLY A 81 -13.72 10.20 23.13
N ILE A 82 -13.61 8.88 23.02
CA ILE A 82 -14.63 8.01 22.40
C ILE A 82 -15.91 8.00 23.24
N ASN A 83 -15.79 7.80 24.56
CA ASN A 83 -16.94 7.76 25.47
C ASN A 83 -17.69 9.10 25.52
N GLU A 84 -16.97 10.22 25.37
CA GLU A 84 -17.54 11.56 25.28
C GLU A 84 -18.07 11.91 23.87
N GLY A 85 -17.92 11.03 22.89
CA GLY A 85 -18.34 11.25 21.50
C GLY A 85 -17.51 12.29 20.74
N LYS A 86 -16.33 12.67 21.27
CA LYS A 86 -15.40 13.62 20.64
C LYS A 86 -14.49 12.96 19.60
N VAL A 87 -14.27 11.66 19.74
CA VAL A 87 -13.47 10.83 18.84
C VAL A 87 -14.36 9.69 18.34
N LEU A 88 -14.41 9.49 17.03
CA LEU A 88 -15.17 8.41 16.42
C LEU A 88 -14.21 7.30 15.98
N PRO A 89 -14.39 6.06 16.46
CA PRO A 89 -13.54 4.95 16.05
C PRO A 89 -13.77 4.64 14.57
N MET A 90 -12.67 4.52 13.83
CA MET A 90 -12.69 4.22 12.40
C MET A 90 -13.11 2.76 12.11
N PHE A 91 -12.99 1.89 13.11
CA PHE A 91 -13.31 0.46 13.02
C PHE A 91 -14.22 0.04 14.17
N ASP A 92 -15.08 -0.94 13.92
CA ASP A 92 -15.93 -1.55 14.93
C ASP A 92 -15.16 -2.56 15.81
N ALA A 93 -15.85 -3.19 16.76
CA ALA A 93 -15.24 -4.19 17.65
C ALA A 93 -14.76 -5.47 16.93
N HIS A 94 -15.16 -5.66 15.66
CA HIS A 94 -14.74 -6.76 14.80
C HIS A 94 -13.63 -6.37 13.83
N GLY A 95 -13.22 -5.09 13.82
CA GLY A 95 -12.21 -4.55 12.91
C GLY A 95 -12.78 -4.17 11.54
N GLU A 96 -14.09 -4.08 11.38
CA GLU A 96 -14.73 -3.61 10.14
C GLU A 96 -14.76 -2.08 10.12
N PHE A 97 -14.47 -1.48 8.97
CA PHE A 97 -14.49 -0.02 8.83
C PHE A 97 -15.91 0.54 9.00
N ILE A 98 -16.03 1.60 9.80
CA ILE A 98 -17.28 2.35 9.96
C ILE A 98 -17.14 3.71 9.29
N GLU A 99 -17.97 3.97 8.29
CA GLU A 99 -18.10 5.29 7.67
C GLU A 99 -18.98 6.20 8.53
N HIS A 100 -18.42 7.31 9.02
CA HIS A 100 -19.15 8.34 9.77
C HIS A 100 -19.62 9.43 8.80
N GLN A 101 -20.91 9.79 8.83
CA GLN A 101 -21.50 10.85 7.99
C GLN A 101 -21.35 12.26 8.57
#